data_AF-A0A954PFX6-F1
#
_entry.id   AF-A0A954PFX6-F1
#
_cell.length_a   1.000
_cell.length_b   1.000
_cell.length_c   1.000
_cell.angle_alpha   90.00
_cell.angle_beta   90.00
_cell.angle_gamma   90.00
#
_symmetry.space_group_name_H-M   'P 1'
#
loop_
_entity.id
_entity.type
_entity.pdbx_description
1 polymer ?
#
loop_
_entity_poly.entity_id
_entity_poly.type
_entity_poly.pdbx_seq_one_letter_code
_entity_poly.pdbx_strand_id
1 'polypeptide(L)'
;MFESSFVANACSWLQASVSNSHVTDDPLATLEYASAEEIEALLQAICEDMPRTEISTQRLRLLTQMISVRLRTLLAAAQHELALIAPSVIEACYVAAHSRDSRAAAHSLQLLSLQGDEESIATLADNLNALPLENWESVGLALSPLWNTGGEVLEFFFERLGEETWHPASLAVLLDLANYGIRSGKLRQHPWQQRARQLDKLLGSAVGQLRLLESDPRKFGDNVSTIQKSLQDSVALVVALCDALGQLKFMGARSGLIEALTLSHRRIQIEAASALARMGDDSGKRRLIELAGDVAARQRAVAYADELGFVDEIDEQLRLPHALAESELASWLAEPSQFGIAPARLELLDTRVQFWPSYEEPRCCYLFRYWYDFPGGELHNIGIVGPVCHAFQSDMTQFSYDDIYAAFAGWHAEHEEIFEVPSTLLNAAQRKEAELLGLRLREHGFEQVEFLALTFMLGEPALLCRASRGDTAHSAVVDQNQVVFFPTNEGPSSIPPELVLSIYRGRKMLESFNRHAE
;
A
#
# COMPACT_ATOMS: atom_id res chain seq x y z
N MET A 1 -24.27 -24.87 25.44
CA MET A 1 -23.64 -23.99 24.44
C MET A 1 -23.04 -24.93 23.42
N PHE A 2 -23.62 -25.05 22.23
CA PHE A 2 -23.02 -25.85 21.16
C PHE A 2 -21.86 -25.02 20.63
N GLU A 3 -20.62 -25.44 20.88
CA GLU A 3 -19.50 -24.90 20.11
C GLU A 3 -19.84 -25.12 18.63
N SER A 4 -19.97 -24.02 17.87
CA SER A 4 -20.09 -24.10 16.42
C SER A 4 -18.92 -24.93 15.90
N SER A 5 -19.17 -25.89 15.00
CA SER A 5 -18.12 -26.72 14.41
C SER A 5 -17.01 -25.86 13.79
N PHE A 6 -17.34 -24.65 13.35
CA PHE A 6 -16.40 -23.65 12.86
C PHE A 6 -15.38 -23.22 13.92
N VAL A 7 -15.82 -22.83 15.13
CA VAL A 7 -14.93 -22.34 16.19
C VAL A 7 -13.94 -23.42 16.61
N ALA A 8 -14.43 -24.65 16.81
CA ALA A 8 -13.59 -25.79 17.16
C ALA A 8 -12.57 -26.10 16.06
N ASN A 9 -12.97 -26.07 14.79
CA ASN A 9 -12.10 -26.29 13.65
C ASN A 9 -11.00 -25.20 13.55
N ALA A 10 -11.37 -23.94 13.71
CA ALA A 10 -10.44 -22.82 13.66
C ALA A 10 -9.42 -22.88 14.82
N CYS A 11 -9.86 -23.15 16.05
CA CYS A 11 -8.96 -23.33 17.20
C CYS A 11 -8.02 -24.54 17.01
N SER A 12 -8.54 -25.66 16.49
CA SER A 12 -7.70 -26.83 16.17
C SER A 12 -6.64 -26.51 15.13
N TRP A 13 -7.00 -25.78 14.07
CA TRP A 13 -6.07 -25.32 13.04
C TRP A 13 -5.01 -24.36 13.60
N LEU A 14 -5.40 -23.43 14.47
CA LEU A 14 -4.46 -22.53 15.16
C LEU A 14 -3.41 -23.31 15.97
N GLN A 15 -3.84 -24.34 16.70
CA GLN A 15 -2.97 -25.11 17.60
C GLN A 15 -2.19 -26.26 16.92
N ALA A 16 -2.50 -26.61 15.67
CA ALA A 16 -1.87 -27.73 15.00
C ALA A 16 -0.34 -27.54 14.81
N SER A 17 0.46 -28.50 15.30
CA SER A 17 1.93 -28.41 15.35
C SER A 17 2.67 -28.61 14.02
N VAL A 18 1.96 -28.96 12.95
CA VAL A 18 2.53 -29.26 11.63
C VAL A 18 1.78 -28.49 10.54
N SER A 19 2.45 -28.13 9.44
CA SER A 19 1.83 -27.58 8.22
C SER A 19 1.08 -28.65 7.42
N ASN A 20 0.33 -29.54 8.10
CA ASN A 20 -0.35 -30.65 7.43
C ASN A 20 -1.55 -30.13 6.64
N SER A 21 -1.50 -30.35 5.32
CA SER A 21 -2.55 -30.17 4.31
C SER A 21 -3.73 -31.15 4.43
N HIS A 22 -3.93 -31.73 5.62
CA HIS A 22 -4.96 -32.75 5.89
C HIS A 22 -6.01 -32.30 6.90
N VAL A 23 -6.02 -31.03 7.34
CA VAL A 23 -7.23 -30.47 7.94
C VAL A 23 -8.24 -30.34 6.80
N THR A 24 -9.25 -31.21 6.79
CA THR A 24 -10.18 -31.39 5.67
C THR A 24 -11.11 -30.20 5.46
N ASP A 25 -11.21 -29.31 6.44
CA ASP A 25 -11.94 -28.05 6.35
C ASP A 25 -10.95 -26.89 6.54
N ASP A 26 -10.77 -26.06 5.51
CA ASP A 26 -10.01 -24.82 5.65
C ASP A 26 -10.84 -23.83 6.47
N PRO A 27 -10.46 -23.52 7.73
CA PRO A 27 -11.24 -22.61 8.57
C PRO A 27 -11.29 -21.20 7.96
N LEU A 28 -10.33 -20.82 7.10
CA LEU A 28 -10.35 -19.53 6.42
C LEU A 28 -11.46 -19.45 5.37
N ALA A 29 -11.72 -20.55 4.65
CA ALA A 29 -12.84 -20.63 3.71
C ALA A 29 -14.20 -20.58 4.43
N THR A 30 -14.28 -21.15 5.64
CA THR A 30 -15.52 -21.11 6.44
C THR A 30 -15.78 -19.72 7.04
N LEU A 31 -14.70 -19.01 7.42
CA LEU A 31 -14.78 -17.65 7.97
C LEU A 31 -15.41 -16.65 7.00
N GLU A 32 -15.29 -16.86 5.68
CA GLU A 32 -15.93 -16.04 4.65
C GLU A 32 -17.46 -15.95 4.85
N TYR A 33 -18.07 -16.97 5.44
CA TYR A 33 -19.52 -17.05 5.67
C TYR A 33 -19.92 -16.84 7.13
N ALA A 34 -18.95 -16.70 8.04
CA ALA A 34 -19.23 -16.56 9.47
C ALA A 34 -20.05 -15.30 9.78
N SER A 35 -20.98 -15.44 10.73
CA SER A 35 -21.74 -14.35 11.34
C SER A 35 -20.91 -13.59 12.39
N ALA A 36 -21.37 -12.42 12.83
CA ALA A 36 -20.69 -11.67 13.90
C ALA A 36 -20.66 -12.44 15.23
N GLU A 37 -21.74 -13.18 15.56
CA GLU A 37 -21.78 -14.04 16.75
C GLU A 37 -20.73 -15.17 16.69
N GLU A 38 -20.53 -15.78 15.51
CA GLU A 38 -19.50 -16.81 15.33
C GLU A 38 -18.07 -16.24 15.40
N ILE A 39 -17.88 -15.02 14.87
CA ILE A 39 -16.60 -14.31 14.99
C ILE A 39 -16.32 -13.95 16.46
N GLU A 40 -17.33 -13.44 17.19
CA GLU A 40 -17.20 -13.14 18.62
C GLU A 40 -16.83 -14.40 19.42
N ALA A 41 -17.54 -15.52 19.19
CA ALA A 41 -17.24 -16.80 19.83
C ALA A 41 -15.83 -17.31 19.49
N LEU A 42 -15.38 -17.11 18.25
CA LEU A 42 -14.02 -17.45 17.83
C LEU A 42 -12.97 -16.60 18.55
N LEU A 43 -13.19 -15.29 18.65
CA LEU A 43 -12.29 -14.40 19.40
C LEU A 43 -12.22 -14.81 20.87
N GLN A 44 -13.35 -15.07 21.53
CA GLN A 44 -13.38 -15.57 22.92
C GLN A 44 -12.55 -16.86 23.07
N ALA A 45 -12.71 -17.83 22.16
CA ALA A 45 -11.95 -19.07 22.21
C ALA A 45 -10.44 -18.86 21.99
N ILE A 46 -10.04 -17.97 21.08
CA ILE A 46 -8.64 -17.60 20.84
C ILE A 46 -8.03 -16.95 22.09
N CYS A 47 -8.77 -16.01 22.69
CA CYS A 47 -8.39 -15.31 23.92
C CYS A 47 -8.14 -16.31 25.07
N GLU A 48 -8.97 -17.34 25.21
CA GLU A 48 -8.85 -18.36 26.27
C GLU A 48 -7.64 -19.28 26.09
N ASP A 49 -7.34 -19.69 24.86
CA ASP A 49 -6.20 -20.55 24.53
C ASP A 49 -5.25 -19.90 23.52
N MET A 50 -4.58 -18.83 23.96
CA MET A 50 -3.75 -18.03 23.07
C MET A 50 -2.55 -18.82 22.51
N PRO A 51 -2.33 -18.78 21.18
CA PRO A 51 -1.18 -19.40 20.53
C PRO A 51 0.18 -19.10 21.19
N ARG A 52 1.01 -20.15 21.36
CA ARG A 52 2.32 -20.05 22.05
C ARG A 52 3.53 -20.34 21.18
N THR A 53 3.33 -20.90 19.99
CA THR A 53 4.41 -21.31 19.07
C THR A 53 4.52 -20.32 17.92
N GLU A 54 5.69 -20.22 17.29
CA GLU A 54 5.88 -19.32 16.14
C GLU A 54 4.89 -19.61 15.00
N ILE A 55 4.70 -20.89 14.65
CA ILE A 55 3.75 -21.31 13.60
C ILE A 55 2.31 -20.89 13.96
N SER A 56 1.89 -21.12 15.20
CA SER A 56 0.54 -20.74 15.63
C SER A 56 0.36 -19.22 15.74
N THR A 57 1.42 -18.47 16.05
CA THR A 57 1.42 -17.00 15.97
C THR A 57 1.28 -16.50 14.52
N GLN A 58 1.94 -17.13 13.55
CA GLN A 58 1.76 -16.78 12.13
C GLN A 58 0.31 -16.99 11.68
N ARG A 59 -0.30 -18.10 12.11
CA ARG A 59 -1.71 -18.41 11.84
C ARG A 59 -2.66 -17.44 12.54
N LEU A 60 -2.37 -17.02 13.77
CA LEU A 60 -3.13 -16.00 14.49
C LEU A 60 -3.17 -14.68 13.71
N ARG A 61 -2.04 -14.23 13.15
CA ARG A 61 -2.00 -13.03 12.31
C ARG A 61 -2.91 -13.14 11.09
N LEU A 62 -2.81 -14.26 10.37
CA LEU A 62 -3.64 -14.49 9.19
C LEU A 62 -5.13 -14.52 9.55
N LEU A 63 -5.48 -15.21 10.63
CA LEU A 63 -6.86 -15.33 11.07
C LEU A 63 -7.44 -13.98 11.50
N THR A 64 -6.72 -13.20 12.31
CA THR A 64 -7.18 -11.86 12.75
C THR A 64 -7.29 -10.88 11.59
N GLN A 65 -6.40 -10.97 10.60
CA GLN A 65 -6.52 -10.23 9.34
C GLN A 65 -7.81 -10.61 8.58
N MET A 66 -8.09 -11.91 8.42
CA MET A 66 -9.29 -12.39 7.73
C MET A 66 -10.58 -12.05 8.49
N ILE A 67 -10.56 -12.08 9.83
CA ILE A 67 -11.67 -11.61 10.66
C ILE A 67 -11.94 -10.12 10.37
N SER A 68 -10.89 -9.29 10.27
CA SER A 68 -11.04 -7.86 9.97
C SER A 68 -11.64 -7.62 8.58
N VAL A 69 -11.26 -8.42 7.58
CA VAL A 69 -11.85 -8.37 6.24
C VAL A 69 -13.32 -8.78 6.28
N ARG A 70 -13.66 -9.89 6.94
CA ARG A 70 -15.03 -10.38 7.04
C ARG A 70 -15.94 -9.39 7.77
N LEU A 71 -15.49 -8.83 8.90
CA LEU A 71 -16.26 -7.86 9.66
C LEU A 71 -16.56 -6.61 8.82
N ARG A 72 -15.58 -6.13 8.04
CA ARG A 72 -15.79 -5.03 7.10
C ARG A 72 -16.90 -5.34 6.09
N THR A 73 -16.91 -6.55 5.53
CA THR A 73 -17.96 -7.02 4.60
C THR A 73 -19.33 -7.06 5.27
N LEU A 74 -19.41 -7.56 6.51
CA LEU A 74 -20.66 -7.61 7.28
C LEU A 74 -21.21 -6.20 7.56
N LEU A 75 -20.35 -5.27 7.98
CA LEU A 75 -20.73 -3.89 8.25
C LEU A 75 -21.22 -3.19 6.96
N ALA A 76 -20.55 -3.41 5.83
CA ALA A 76 -20.93 -2.83 4.54
C ALA A 76 -22.27 -3.35 4.00
N ALA A 77 -22.65 -4.60 4.30
CA ALA A 77 -23.86 -5.25 3.80
C ALA A 77 -25.19 -4.77 4.47
N ALA A 78 -25.13 -3.80 5.38
CA ALA A 78 -26.27 -3.11 6.00
C ALA A 78 -27.26 -3.97 6.81
N GLN A 79 -26.80 -4.46 7.98
CA GLN A 79 -27.55 -4.59 9.23
C GLN A 79 -26.61 -4.26 10.41
N HIS A 80 -26.18 -3.00 10.53
CA HIS A 80 -25.08 -2.57 11.42
C HIS A 80 -25.19 -3.11 12.86
N GLU A 81 -26.38 -3.11 13.48
CA GLU A 81 -26.54 -3.58 14.87
C GLU A 81 -26.32 -5.09 15.06
N LEU A 82 -26.59 -5.92 14.05
CA LEU A 82 -26.41 -7.38 14.11
C LEU A 82 -24.99 -7.82 13.75
N ALA A 83 -24.14 -6.87 13.37
CA ALA A 83 -22.76 -7.12 12.93
C ALA A 83 -21.70 -6.68 13.94
N LEU A 84 -22.09 -6.08 15.07
CA LEU A 84 -21.16 -5.64 16.10
C LEU A 84 -20.71 -6.80 16.98
N ILE A 85 -19.42 -6.82 17.30
CA ILE A 85 -18.81 -7.69 18.29
C ILE A 85 -18.67 -6.87 19.58
N ALA A 86 -18.91 -7.51 20.72
CA ALA A 86 -18.76 -6.84 22.02
C ALA A 86 -17.34 -6.25 22.17
N PRO A 87 -17.18 -4.93 22.45
CA PRO A 87 -15.87 -4.30 22.56
C PRO A 87 -14.95 -4.94 23.62
N SER A 88 -15.54 -5.45 24.70
CA SER A 88 -14.82 -6.18 25.76
C SER A 88 -14.17 -7.49 25.29
N VAL A 89 -14.77 -8.18 24.31
CA VAL A 89 -14.17 -9.39 23.72
C VAL A 89 -12.96 -9.02 22.87
N ILE A 90 -13.09 -7.96 22.07
CA ILE A 90 -12.00 -7.47 21.23
C ILE A 90 -10.84 -6.96 22.10
N GLU A 91 -11.14 -6.21 23.17
CA GLU A 91 -10.16 -5.75 24.15
C GLU A 91 -9.40 -6.91 24.80
N ALA A 92 -10.09 -7.95 25.25
CA ALA A 92 -9.44 -9.13 25.83
C ALA A 92 -8.44 -9.74 24.84
N CYS A 93 -8.80 -9.81 23.56
CA CYS A 93 -7.94 -10.38 22.53
C CYS A 93 -6.80 -9.45 22.14
N TYR A 94 -7.01 -8.14 22.19
CA TYR A 94 -5.94 -7.17 22.10
C TYR A 94 -4.90 -7.35 23.22
N VAL A 95 -5.34 -7.35 24.48
CA VAL A 95 -4.46 -7.51 25.65
C VAL A 95 -3.70 -8.83 25.59
N ALA A 96 -4.37 -9.92 25.23
CA ALA A 96 -3.73 -11.23 25.07
C ALA A 96 -2.70 -11.23 23.94
N ALA A 97 -2.99 -10.59 22.79
CA ALA A 97 -2.13 -10.58 21.62
C ALA A 97 -0.95 -9.61 21.75
N HIS A 98 -1.10 -8.54 22.53
CA HIS A 98 -0.13 -7.44 22.61
C HIS A 98 1.30 -7.91 22.93
N SER A 99 1.45 -8.82 23.89
CA SER A 99 2.76 -9.38 24.27
C SER A 99 3.25 -10.51 23.35
N ARG A 100 2.44 -10.95 22.39
CA ARG A 100 2.68 -12.13 21.54
C ARG A 100 3.04 -11.76 20.13
N ASP A 101 2.25 -10.87 19.51
CA ASP A 101 2.46 -10.42 18.14
C ASP A 101 1.78 -9.06 17.92
N SER A 102 2.58 -8.06 17.58
CA SER A 102 2.12 -6.68 17.38
C SER A 102 1.13 -6.53 16.23
N ARG A 103 1.21 -7.36 15.18
CA ARG A 103 0.26 -7.30 14.04
C ARG A 103 -1.07 -7.93 14.39
N ALA A 104 -1.09 -9.07 15.09
CA ALA A 104 -2.33 -9.64 15.60
C ALA A 104 -3.04 -8.66 16.55
N ALA A 105 -2.28 -8.03 17.46
CA ALA A 105 -2.81 -6.99 18.34
C ALA A 105 -3.36 -5.78 17.56
N ALA A 106 -2.65 -5.33 16.51
CA ALA A 106 -3.14 -4.27 15.64
C ALA A 106 -4.44 -4.61 14.92
N HIS A 107 -4.59 -5.86 14.43
CA HIS A 107 -5.85 -6.31 13.85
C HIS A 107 -6.99 -6.32 14.88
N SER A 108 -6.74 -6.71 16.14
CA SER A 108 -7.77 -6.60 17.19
C SER A 108 -8.24 -5.15 17.36
N LEU A 109 -7.33 -4.18 17.47
CA LEU A 109 -7.70 -2.76 17.53
C LEU A 109 -8.39 -2.27 16.24
N GLN A 110 -8.03 -2.83 15.08
CA GLN A 110 -8.69 -2.54 13.81
C GLN A 110 -10.17 -2.94 13.83
N LEU A 111 -10.56 -3.99 14.56
CA LEU A 111 -11.97 -4.35 14.71
C LEU A 111 -12.75 -3.27 15.46
N LEU A 112 -12.19 -2.72 16.55
CA LEU A 112 -12.81 -1.61 17.29
C LEU A 112 -12.98 -0.36 16.42
N SER A 113 -11.95 0.00 15.65
CA SER A 113 -12.03 1.16 14.75
C SER A 113 -12.96 0.95 13.57
N LEU A 114 -13.13 -0.29 13.09
CA LEU A 114 -14.09 -0.64 12.03
C LEU A 114 -15.54 -0.49 12.47
N GLN A 115 -15.88 -0.86 13.71
CA GLN A 115 -17.25 -0.80 14.22
C GLN A 115 -17.78 0.63 14.31
N GLY A 116 -16.92 1.57 14.73
CA GLY A 116 -17.21 3.01 14.67
C GLY A 116 -18.26 3.51 15.67
N ASP A 117 -18.86 2.63 16.47
CA ASP A 117 -19.77 3.01 17.57
C ASP A 117 -19.00 3.59 18.77
N GLU A 118 -19.71 4.33 19.62
CA GLU A 118 -19.13 5.05 20.76
C GLU A 118 -18.38 4.13 21.74
N GLU A 119 -18.91 2.93 22.04
CA GLU A 119 -18.28 2.00 22.98
C GLU A 119 -16.97 1.46 22.40
N SER A 120 -16.99 1.02 21.14
CA SER A 120 -15.80 0.52 20.45
C SER A 120 -14.69 1.57 20.33
N ILE A 121 -15.05 2.81 19.99
CA ILE A 121 -14.09 3.91 19.86
C ILE A 121 -13.53 4.32 21.22
N ALA A 122 -14.36 4.28 22.28
CA ALA A 122 -13.88 4.52 23.64
C ALA A 122 -12.87 3.45 24.07
N THR A 123 -13.20 2.17 23.86
CA THR A 123 -12.30 1.04 24.16
C THR A 123 -11.01 1.12 23.35
N LEU A 124 -11.07 1.52 22.08
CA LEU A 124 -9.89 1.72 21.23
C LEU A 124 -8.95 2.77 21.82
N ALA A 125 -9.48 3.95 22.16
CA ALA A 125 -8.70 5.04 22.73
C ALA A 125 -8.10 4.65 24.10
N ASP A 126 -8.89 4.02 24.96
CA ASP A 126 -8.45 3.55 26.28
C ASP A 126 -7.31 2.53 26.18
N ASN A 127 -7.39 1.59 25.23
CA ASN A 127 -6.35 0.59 25.00
C ASN A 127 -5.06 1.21 24.44
N LEU A 128 -5.16 2.18 23.55
CA LEU A 128 -3.99 2.92 23.06
C LEU A 128 -3.30 3.74 24.15
N ASN A 129 -4.07 4.25 25.12
CA ASN A 129 -3.53 4.97 26.27
C ASN A 129 -2.83 4.01 27.24
N ALA A 130 -3.48 2.90 27.59
CA ALA A 130 -3.01 1.98 28.63
C ALA A 130 -1.88 1.05 28.17
N LEU A 131 -1.95 0.61 26.91
CA LEU A 131 -1.08 -0.41 26.36
C LEU A 131 -0.76 -0.08 24.89
N PRO A 132 0.07 0.94 24.59
CA PRO A 132 0.31 1.41 23.22
C PRO A 132 1.10 0.41 22.39
N LEU A 133 0.77 0.28 21.09
CA LEU A 133 1.57 -0.48 20.15
C LEU A 133 2.97 0.15 19.95
N GLU A 134 4.00 -0.68 19.85
CA GLU A 134 5.40 -0.22 19.78
C GLU A 134 5.83 0.23 18.38
N ASN A 135 5.03 -0.02 17.35
CA ASN A 135 5.42 0.11 15.95
C ASN A 135 4.40 0.89 15.12
N TRP A 136 4.85 1.80 14.28
CA TRP A 136 3.96 2.74 13.57
C TRP A 136 3.11 2.04 12.51
N GLU A 137 3.60 0.99 11.84
CA GLU A 137 2.79 0.21 10.89
C GLU A 137 1.62 -0.47 11.59
N SER A 138 1.84 -0.98 12.80
CA SER A 138 0.81 -1.62 13.62
C SER A 138 -0.23 -0.59 14.07
N VAL A 139 0.19 0.62 14.48
CA VAL A 139 -0.73 1.71 14.82
C VAL A 139 -1.52 2.16 13.58
N GLY A 140 -0.84 2.34 12.44
CA GLY A 140 -1.47 2.71 11.17
C GLY A 140 -2.51 1.70 10.72
N LEU A 141 -2.22 0.40 10.86
CA LEU A 141 -3.17 -0.67 10.60
C LEU A 141 -4.38 -0.59 11.52
N ALA A 142 -4.16 -0.49 12.84
CA ALA A 142 -5.21 -0.39 13.85
C ALA A 142 -6.14 0.82 13.62
N LEU A 143 -5.59 1.96 13.21
CA LEU A 143 -6.34 3.20 13.00
C LEU A 143 -6.83 3.39 11.56
N SER A 144 -6.46 2.51 10.62
CA SER A 144 -6.80 2.63 9.20
C SER A 144 -8.29 2.91 8.90
N PRO A 145 -9.28 2.38 9.64
CA PRO A 145 -10.68 2.71 9.40
C PRO A 145 -11.06 4.16 9.73
N LEU A 146 -10.41 4.79 10.73
CA LEU A 146 -10.73 6.15 11.19
C LEU A 146 -10.46 7.22 10.12
N TRP A 147 -9.64 6.92 9.13
CA TRP A 147 -9.42 7.81 7.99
C TRP A 147 -10.70 8.05 7.19
N ASN A 148 -11.62 7.08 7.19
CA ASN A 148 -12.87 7.13 6.43
C ASN A 148 -14.11 7.43 7.30
N THR A 149 -13.96 7.60 8.62
CA THR A 149 -15.10 7.90 9.51
C THR A 149 -15.54 9.36 9.42
N GLY A 150 -16.72 9.64 9.96
CA GLY A 150 -17.26 11.00 10.10
C GLY A 150 -16.54 11.81 11.18
N GLY A 151 -16.70 13.14 11.12
CA GLY A 151 -16.06 14.07 12.05
C GLY A 151 -16.42 13.83 13.53
N GLU A 152 -17.67 13.47 13.83
CA GLU A 152 -18.15 13.23 15.21
C GLU A 152 -17.41 12.06 15.88
N VAL A 153 -17.25 10.94 15.15
CA VAL A 153 -16.49 9.76 15.62
C VAL A 153 -15.03 10.12 15.87
N LEU A 154 -14.45 10.90 14.95
CA LEU A 154 -13.05 11.30 15.05
C LEU A 154 -12.81 12.28 16.22
N GLU A 155 -13.73 13.23 16.43
CA GLU A 155 -13.70 14.15 17.56
C GLU A 155 -13.80 13.40 18.88
N PHE A 156 -14.77 12.48 19.00
CA PHE A 156 -14.93 11.63 20.19
C PHE A 156 -13.69 10.77 20.47
N PHE A 157 -13.10 10.15 19.44
CA PHE A 157 -11.85 9.40 19.57
C PHE A 157 -10.73 10.26 20.17
N PHE A 158 -10.54 11.47 19.65
CA PHE A 158 -9.50 12.38 20.14
C PHE A 158 -9.78 12.96 21.53
N GLU A 159 -11.05 13.18 21.89
CA GLU A 159 -11.45 13.60 23.24
C GLU A 159 -11.15 12.50 24.28
N ARG A 160 -11.27 11.22 23.87
CA ARG A 160 -10.99 10.07 24.73
C ARG A 160 -9.51 9.74 24.85
N LEU A 161 -8.70 10.11 23.85
CA LEU A 161 -7.25 9.92 23.93
C LEU A 161 -6.67 10.72 25.11
N GLY A 162 -6.01 9.98 25.99
CA GLY A 162 -5.53 10.48 27.26
C GLY A 162 -4.34 11.41 27.10
N GLU A 163 -4.02 12.10 28.20
CA GLU A 163 -2.95 13.08 28.17
C GLU A 163 -1.54 12.49 28.04
N GLU A 164 -1.39 11.21 28.37
CA GLU A 164 -0.12 10.49 28.57
C GLU A 164 0.36 9.70 27.34
N THR A 165 -0.42 9.66 26.27
CA THR A 165 -0.16 8.81 25.09
C THR A 165 0.89 9.44 24.16
N TRP A 166 2.17 9.27 24.52
CA TRP A 166 3.33 9.84 23.81
C TRP A 166 4.33 8.77 23.34
N HIS A 167 3.90 7.53 23.09
CA HIS A 167 4.81 6.59 22.44
C HIS A 167 5.14 7.12 21.03
N PRO A 168 6.43 7.31 20.65
CA PRO A 168 6.79 7.98 19.38
C PRO A 168 6.15 7.36 18.15
N ALA A 169 6.06 6.02 18.11
CA ALA A 169 5.45 5.27 17.01
C ALA A 169 3.94 5.54 16.88
N SER A 170 3.23 5.73 17.99
CA SER A 170 1.80 6.06 17.98
C SER A 170 1.56 7.52 17.65
N LEU A 171 2.41 8.40 18.18
CA LEU A 171 2.24 9.84 18.05
C LEU A 171 2.32 10.30 16.59
N ALA A 172 3.25 9.76 15.79
CA ALA A 172 3.35 10.12 14.38
C ALA A 172 2.03 9.84 13.63
N VAL A 173 1.47 8.63 13.80
CA VAL A 173 0.22 8.22 13.14
C VAL A 173 -0.97 9.02 13.66
N LEU A 174 -1.05 9.28 14.96
CA LEU A 174 -2.14 10.07 15.54
C LEU A 174 -2.09 11.54 15.11
N LEU A 175 -0.89 12.13 14.99
CA LEU A 175 -0.70 13.46 14.41
C LEU A 175 -1.12 13.49 12.94
N ASP A 176 -0.73 12.49 12.15
CA ASP A 176 -1.15 12.39 10.75
C ASP A 176 -2.68 12.30 10.62
N LEU A 177 -3.33 11.51 11.47
CA LEU A 177 -4.80 11.40 11.52
C LEU A 177 -5.46 12.72 11.93
N ALA A 178 -4.92 13.41 12.94
CA ALA A 178 -5.41 14.73 13.36
C ALA A 178 -5.25 15.79 12.26
N ASN A 179 -4.09 15.83 11.63
CA ASN A 179 -3.76 16.74 10.53
C ASN A 179 -4.68 16.52 9.32
N TYR A 180 -4.92 15.25 8.97
CA TYR A 180 -5.89 14.89 7.95
C TYR A 180 -7.31 15.31 8.34
N GLY A 181 -7.72 15.09 9.60
CA GLY A 181 -9.00 15.53 10.11
C GLY A 181 -9.22 17.04 9.92
N ILE A 182 -8.19 17.85 10.16
CA ILE A 182 -8.24 19.30 9.94
C ILE A 182 -8.31 19.66 8.45
N ARG A 183 -7.42 19.10 7.61
CA ARG A 183 -7.40 19.41 6.17
C ARG A 183 -8.67 18.98 5.44
N SER A 184 -9.23 17.84 5.81
CA SER A 184 -10.46 17.31 5.22
C SER A 184 -11.73 17.99 5.77
N GLY A 185 -11.61 18.91 6.73
CA GLY A 185 -12.74 19.59 7.37
C GLY A 185 -13.55 18.69 8.31
N LYS A 186 -13.08 17.49 8.63
CA LYS A 186 -13.71 16.56 9.58
C LYS A 186 -13.58 17.05 11.03
N LEU A 187 -12.48 17.71 11.36
CA LEU A 187 -12.23 18.32 12.67
C LEU A 187 -12.26 19.84 12.54
N ARG A 188 -12.91 20.52 13.49
CA ARG A 188 -12.97 21.99 13.54
C ARG A 188 -11.72 22.59 14.16
N GLN A 189 -11.12 21.89 15.12
CA GLN A 189 -9.93 22.31 15.85
C GLN A 189 -9.00 21.13 15.99
N HIS A 190 -7.70 21.41 15.94
CA HIS A 190 -6.70 20.36 16.08
C HIS A 190 -6.71 19.88 17.55
N PRO A 191 -6.84 18.57 17.82
CA PRO A 191 -6.99 18.01 19.16
C PRO A 191 -5.93 18.47 20.16
N TRP A 192 -4.71 18.68 19.69
CA TRP A 192 -3.58 19.12 20.51
C TRP A 192 -3.26 20.61 20.45
N GLN A 193 -4.24 21.46 20.17
CA GLN A 193 -4.04 22.92 20.12
C GLN A 193 -3.41 23.49 21.41
N GLN A 194 -3.84 22.99 22.57
CA GLN A 194 -3.31 23.43 23.87
C GLN A 194 -1.88 22.93 24.13
N ARG A 195 -1.37 22.00 23.30
CA ARG A 195 -0.06 21.35 23.45
C ARG A 195 0.96 21.79 22.41
N ALA A 196 0.68 22.83 21.64
CA ALA A 196 1.59 23.30 20.59
C ALA A 196 3.04 23.53 21.08
N ARG A 197 3.21 24.03 22.31
CA ARG A 197 4.55 24.19 22.95
C ARG A 197 5.26 22.86 23.23
N GLN A 198 4.52 21.81 23.58
CA GLN A 198 5.09 20.48 23.82
C GLN A 198 5.49 19.83 22.48
N LEU A 199 4.65 19.95 21.46
CA LEU A 199 4.94 19.49 20.11
C LEU A 199 6.17 20.18 19.53
N ASP A 200 6.33 21.50 19.73
CA ASP A 200 7.52 22.26 19.34
C ASP A 200 8.80 21.74 20.02
N LYS A 201 8.77 21.51 21.34
CA LYS A 201 9.93 20.91 22.04
C LYS A 201 10.27 19.53 21.51
N LEU A 202 9.26 18.72 21.19
CA LEU A 202 9.47 17.39 20.62
C LEU A 202 10.07 17.47 19.22
N LEU A 203 9.60 18.41 18.39
CA LEU A 203 10.18 18.69 17.06
C LEU A 203 11.67 19.03 17.20
N GLY A 204 12.02 19.96 18.09
CA GLY A 204 13.42 20.34 18.32
C GLY A 204 14.29 19.15 18.74
N SER A 205 13.79 18.29 19.64
CA SER A 205 14.49 17.07 20.05
C SER A 205 14.68 16.09 18.90
N ALA A 206 13.62 15.83 18.12
CA ALA A 206 13.66 14.87 17.02
C ALA A 206 14.55 15.36 15.86
N VAL A 207 14.50 16.65 15.52
CA VAL A 207 15.42 17.27 14.55
C VAL A 207 16.87 17.18 15.02
N GLY A 208 17.13 17.43 16.31
CA GLY A 208 18.47 17.27 16.90
C GLY A 208 19.00 15.83 16.79
N GLN A 209 18.14 14.83 17.03
CA GLN A 209 18.50 13.41 16.86
C GLN A 209 18.80 13.06 15.41
N LEU A 210 17.97 13.53 14.46
CA LEU A 210 18.20 13.29 13.03
C LEU A 210 19.50 13.92 12.53
N ARG A 211 19.87 15.12 12.99
CA ARG A 211 21.17 15.72 12.64
C ARG A 211 22.34 14.87 13.14
N LEU A 212 22.24 14.36 14.37
CA LEU A 212 23.26 13.46 14.91
C LEU A 212 23.35 12.19 14.06
N LEU A 213 22.20 11.64 13.66
CA LEU A 213 22.11 10.45 12.81
C LEU A 213 22.71 10.68 11.42
N GLU A 214 22.45 11.82 10.77
CA GLU A 214 23.05 12.19 9.49
C GLU A 214 24.58 12.34 9.59
N SER A 215 25.08 12.85 10.72
CA SER A 215 26.51 13.06 10.93
C SER A 215 27.27 11.78 11.32
N ASP A 216 26.63 10.89 12.07
CA ASP A 216 27.24 9.68 12.62
C ASP A 216 26.19 8.57 12.86
N PRO A 217 25.79 7.84 11.79
CA PRO A 217 24.75 6.83 11.88
C PRO A 217 25.04 5.70 12.88
N ARG A 218 26.32 5.44 13.18
CA ARG A 218 26.77 4.32 14.04
C ARG A 218 26.36 4.48 15.50
N LYS A 219 25.98 5.68 15.93
CA LYS A 219 25.51 5.94 17.30
C LYS A 219 24.11 5.39 17.60
N PHE A 220 23.37 4.99 16.58
CA PHE A 220 21.96 4.60 16.69
C PHE A 220 21.71 3.10 16.50
N GLY A 221 22.78 2.32 16.39
CA GLY A 221 22.71 0.87 16.35
C GLY A 221 23.96 0.25 15.73
N ASP A 222 24.16 -1.03 16.00
CA ASP A 222 25.31 -1.79 15.48
C ASP A 222 25.03 -2.42 14.11
N ASN A 223 23.76 -2.40 13.66
CA ASN A 223 23.35 -2.98 12.37
C ASN A 223 22.50 -2.00 11.55
N VAL A 224 22.53 -2.17 10.23
CA VAL A 224 21.87 -1.30 9.25
C VAL A 224 20.34 -1.26 9.44
N SER A 225 19.73 -2.39 9.77
CA SER A 225 18.27 -2.50 9.93
C SER A 225 17.74 -1.67 11.10
N THR A 226 18.41 -1.74 12.26
CA THR A 226 18.06 -0.94 13.44
C THR A 226 18.23 0.56 13.16
N ILE A 227 19.30 0.95 12.47
CA ILE A 227 19.54 2.35 12.08
C ILE A 227 18.45 2.83 11.11
N GLN A 228 18.11 2.04 10.09
CA GLN A 228 17.07 2.36 9.11
C GLN A 228 15.70 2.50 9.77
N LYS A 229 15.34 1.60 10.67
CA LYS A 229 14.07 1.68 11.42
C LYS A 229 14.01 2.97 12.25
N SER A 230 15.06 3.24 13.03
CA SER A 230 15.16 4.46 13.84
C SER A 230 15.08 5.74 13.00
N LEU A 231 15.73 5.75 11.83
CA LEU A 231 15.64 6.84 10.87
C LEU A 231 14.20 7.03 10.37
N GLN A 232 13.54 5.96 9.94
CA GLN A 232 12.17 6.00 9.42
C GLN A 232 11.18 6.52 10.46
N ASP A 233 11.24 6.00 11.69
CA ASP A 233 10.39 6.42 12.80
C ASP A 233 10.58 7.91 13.12
N SER A 234 11.83 8.36 13.14
CA SER A 234 12.19 9.77 13.41
C SER A 234 11.72 10.69 12.29
N VAL A 235 11.89 10.28 11.01
CA VAL A 235 11.42 11.03 9.85
C VAL A 235 9.89 11.16 9.88
N ALA A 236 9.17 10.06 10.12
CA ALA A 236 7.71 10.06 10.20
C ALA A 236 7.21 11.02 11.30
N LEU A 237 7.81 10.97 12.49
CA LEU A 237 7.45 11.86 13.58
C LEU A 237 7.73 13.34 13.26
N VAL A 238 8.89 13.66 12.69
CA VAL A 238 9.24 15.05 12.34
C VAL A 238 8.29 15.62 11.27
N VAL A 239 7.97 14.83 10.24
CA VAL A 239 7.00 15.19 9.19
C VAL A 239 5.64 15.52 9.82
N ALA A 240 5.12 14.63 10.68
CA ALA A 240 3.83 14.80 11.32
C ALA A 240 3.79 16.02 12.28
N LEU A 241 4.90 16.27 12.99
CA LEU A 241 5.06 17.43 13.88
C LEU A 241 5.12 18.75 13.10
N CYS A 242 5.87 18.79 12.00
CA CYS A 242 5.94 19.97 11.13
C CYS A 242 4.54 20.35 10.64
N ASP A 243 3.80 19.38 10.09
CA ASP A 243 2.45 19.58 9.58
C ASP A 243 1.50 20.03 10.70
N ALA A 244 1.50 19.36 11.86
CA ALA A 244 0.66 19.72 13.01
C ALA A 244 0.94 21.15 13.50
N LEU A 245 2.20 21.53 13.67
CA LEU A 245 2.56 22.87 14.09
C LEU A 245 2.15 23.93 13.05
N GLY A 246 2.25 23.59 11.76
CA GLY A 246 1.73 24.38 10.64
C GLY A 246 0.21 24.57 10.68
N GLN A 247 -0.56 23.49 10.87
CA GLN A 247 -2.02 23.54 11.03
C GLN A 247 -2.43 24.40 12.24
N LEU A 248 -1.68 24.28 13.34
CA LEU A 248 -1.87 25.07 14.56
C LEU A 248 -1.46 26.54 14.41
N LYS A 249 -0.72 26.89 13.35
CA LYS A 249 -0.11 28.21 13.14
C LYS A 249 0.67 28.69 14.37
N PHE A 250 1.36 27.77 15.04
CA PHE A 250 2.07 28.06 16.28
C PHE A 250 3.42 28.75 16.01
N MET A 251 3.44 30.08 16.08
CA MET A 251 4.62 30.91 15.78
C MET A 251 5.87 30.59 16.62
N GLY A 252 5.71 29.98 17.81
CA GLY A 252 6.83 29.55 18.64
C GLY A 252 7.72 28.49 17.97
N ALA A 253 7.14 27.66 17.09
CA ALA A 253 7.86 26.60 16.41
C ALA A 253 8.72 27.03 15.22
N ARG A 254 8.70 28.33 14.88
CA ARG A 254 9.43 28.86 13.72
C ARG A 254 10.90 28.46 13.70
N SER A 255 11.59 28.54 14.83
CA SER A 255 13.01 28.15 14.92
C SER A 255 13.20 26.66 14.65
N GLY A 256 12.38 25.80 15.27
CA GLY A 256 12.43 24.34 15.05
C GLY A 256 12.13 23.95 13.61
N LEU A 257 11.19 24.63 12.95
CA LEU A 257 10.88 24.40 11.54
C LEU A 257 12.02 24.85 10.61
N ILE A 258 12.64 26.01 10.86
CA ILE A 258 13.84 26.46 10.12
C ILE A 258 14.98 25.45 10.31
N GLU A 259 15.13 24.90 11.52
CA GLU A 259 16.10 23.86 11.79
C GLU A 259 15.81 22.56 11.03
N ALA A 260 14.54 22.17 10.91
CA ALA A 260 14.12 21.02 10.13
C ALA A 260 14.44 21.18 8.63
N LEU A 261 14.35 22.40 8.08
CA LEU A 261 14.74 22.69 6.69
C LEU A 261 16.21 22.40 6.38
N THR A 262 17.09 22.38 7.39
CA THR A 262 18.52 22.14 7.18
C THR A 262 18.86 20.66 7.11
N LEU A 263 17.93 19.75 7.43
CA LEU A 263 18.12 18.31 7.30
C LEU A 263 18.20 17.93 5.82
N SER A 264 18.90 16.86 5.48
CA SER A 264 19.07 16.41 4.09
C SER A 264 17.79 15.78 3.49
N HIS A 265 16.88 15.35 4.35
CA HIS A 265 15.72 14.57 3.95
C HIS A 265 14.62 15.44 3.29
N ARG A 266 14.38 15.24 1.99
CA ARG A 266 13.44 16.03 1.18
C ARG A 266 12.04 16.12 1.78
N ARG A 267 11.46 15.01 2.24
CA ARG A 267 10.12 14.98 2.87
C ARG A 267 10.06 15.98 4.04
N ILE A 268 10.98 15.88 5.00
CA ILE A 268 11.06 16.83 6.13
C ILE A 268 11.15 18.29 5.65
N GLN A 269 11.98 18.56 4.64
CA GLN A 269 12.12 19.91 4.11
C GLN A 269 10.80 20.43 3.52
N ILE A 270 10.07 19.61 2.75
CA ILE A 270 8.78 19.98 2.17
C ILE A 270 7.76 20.28 3.27
N GLU A 271 7.62 19.39 4.25
CA GLU A 271 6.66 19.56 5.35
C GLU A 271 6.99 20.78 6.23
N ALA A 272 8.27 21.00 6.55
CA ALA A 272 8.67 22.18 7.32
C ALA A 272 8.50 23.49 6.52
N ALA A 273 8.77 23.46 5.21
CA ALA A 273 8.57 24.61 4.32
C ALA A 273 7.09 24.97 4.21
N SER A 274 6.22 23.97 4.04
CA SER A 274 4.76 24.13 4.05
C SER A 274 4.26 24.70 5.37
N ALA A 275 4.72 24.18 6.50
CA ALA A 275 4.36 24.69 7.82
C ALA A 275 4.75 26.15 8.02
N LEU A 276 5.97 26.54 7.62
CA LEU A 276 6.44 27.92 7.65
C LEU A 276 5.62 28.84 6.74
N ALA A 277 5.31 28.39 5.51
CA ALA A 277 4.50 29.15 4.57
C ALA A 277 3.07 29.36 5.09
N ARG A 278 2.45 28.34 5.71
CA ARG A 278 1.14 28.44 6.40
C ARG A 278 1.13 29.47 7.53
N MET A 279 2.29 29.72 8.16
CA MET A 279 2.49 30.74 9.20
C MET A 279 2.81 32.13 8.64
N GLY A 280 2.88 32.28 7.31
CA GLY A 280 3.23 33.54 6.65
C GLY A 280 4.73 33.85 6.64
N ASP A 281 5.59 32.84 6.78
CA ASP A 281 7.04 33.01 6.65
C ASP A 281 7.49 32.80 5.20
N ASP A 282 8.02 33.87 4.58
CA ASP A 282 8.53 33.87 3.21
C ASP A 282 9.69 32.89 2.96
N SER A 283 10.40 32.45 4.00
CA SER A 283 11.44 31.42 3.85
C SER A 283 10.85 30.06 3.47
N GLY A 284 9.70 29.69 4.05
CA GLY A 284 8.99 28.46 3.71
C GLY A 284 8.49 28.48 2.27
N LYS A 285 7.90 29.60 1.86
CA LYS A 285 7.44 29.83 0.48
C LYS A 285 8.57 29.69 -0.54
N ARG A 286 9.68 30.42 -0.33
CA ARG A 286 10.86 30.33 -1.20
C ARG A 286 11.39 28.90 -1.29
N ARG A 287 11.41 28.19 -0.16
CA ARG A 287 11.90 26.82 -0.13
C ARG A 287 10.98 25.85 -0.88
N LEU A 288 9.66 26.01 -0.82
CA LEU A 288 8.72 25.21 -1.64
C LEU A 288 8.93 25.46 -3.14
N ILE A 289 9.18 26.71 -3.55
CA ILE A 289 9.48 27.04 -4.96
C ILE A 289 10.79 26.36 -5.40
N GLU A 290 11.83 26.39 -4.56
CA GLU A 290 13.09 25.67 -4.84
C GLU A 290 12.89 24.15 -4.94
N LEU A 291 12.10 23.57 -4.03
CA LEU A 291 11.81 22.14 -4.00
C LEU A 291 10.97 21.67 -5.19
N ALA A 292 10.19 22.56 -5.82
CA ALA A 292 9.52 22.25 -7.08
C ALA A 292 10.50 21.93 -8.23
N GLY A 293 11.74 22.40 -8.14
CA GLY A 293 12.81 22.05 -9.08
C GLY A 293 13.37 20.64 -8.90
N ASP A 294 13.23 20.02 -7.72
CA ASP A 294 13.66 18.65 -7.46
C ASP A 294 12.57 17.68 -7.90
N VAL A 295 12.88 16.81 -8.88
CA VAL A 295 11.92 15.89 -9.49
C VAL A 295 11.22 15.03 -8.45
N ALA A 296 11.89 14.51 -7.42
CA ALA A 296 11.26 13.64 -6.42
C ALA A 296 10.41 14.40 -5.39
N ALA A 297 10.58 15.73 -5.29
CA ALA A 297 9.84 16.58 -4.35
C ALA A 297 8.71 17.39 -5.02
N ARG A 298 8.80 17.59 -6.34
CA ARG A 298 8.01 18.55 -7.10
C ARG A 298 6.52 18.43 -6.91
N GLN A 299 5.94 17.24 -7.09
CA GLN A 299 4.49 17.04 -7.01
C GLN A 299 3.93 17.54 -5.67
N ARG A 300 4.59 17.19 -4.57
CA ARG A 300 4.16 17.61 -3.23
C ARG A 300 4.42 19.10 -2.97
N ALA A 301 5.54 19.64 -3.46
CA ALA A 301 5.83 21.07 -3.35
C ALA A 301 4.81 21.93 -4.10
N VAL A 302 4.44 21.53 -5.33
CA VAL A 302 3.40 22.17 -6.14
C VAL A 302 2.03 22.06 -5.46
N ALA A 303 1.67 20.89 -4.94
CA ALA A 303 0.41 20.70 -4.22
C ALA A 303 0.28 21.62 -3.00
N TYR A 304 1.35 21.77 -2.19
CA TYR A 304 1.32 22.71 -1.08
C TYR A 304 1.29 24.17 -1.53
N ALA A 305 2.01 24.54 -2.61
CA ALA A 305 1.94 25.89 -3.14
C ALA A 305 0.53 26.24 -3.67
N ASP A 306 -0.18 25.26 -4.22
CA ASP A 306 -1.57 25.38 -4.67
C ASP A 306 -2.53 25.54 -3.49
N GLU A 307 -2.43 24.65 -2.48
CA GLU A 307 -3.19 24.75 -1.22
C GLU A 307 -3.04 26.13 -0.55
N LEU A 308 -1.84 26.71 -0.64
CA LEU A 308 -1.49 27.99 -0.02
C LEU A 308 -1.66 29.21 -0.93
N GLY A 309 -2.13 29.01 -2.18
CA GLY A 309 -2.50 30.09 -3.09
C GLY A 309 -1.33 30.86 -3.71
N PHE A 310 -0.17 30.23 -3.91
CA PHE A 310 0.99 30.84 -4.59
C PHE A 310 1.62 29.96 -5.67
N VAL A 311 0.90 28.93 -6.13
CA VAL A 311 1.37 28.00 -7.17
C VAL A 311 1.87 28.69 -8.46
N ASP A 312 1.30 29.85 -8.81
CA ASP A 312 1.71 30.63 -9.99
C ASP A 312 3.11 31.26 -9.89
N GLU A 313 3.73 31.23 -8.71
CA GLU A 313 5.14 31.63 -8.54
C GLU A 313 6.12 30.50 -8.86
N ILE A 314 5.63 29.26 -9.00
CA ILE A 314 6.41 28.15 -9.53
C ILE A 314 6.35 28.19 -11.06
N ASP A 315 7.50 27.99 -11.69
CA ASP A 315 7.63 27.89 -13.15
C ASP A 315 6.54 26.98 -13.73
N GLU A 316 5.80 27.50 -14.71
CA GLU A 316 4.71 26.78 -15.39
C GLU A 316 5.18 25.41 -15.91
N GLN A 317 6.41 25.29 -16.39
CA GLN A 317 6.97 24.04 -16.89
C GLN A 317 7.01 22.94 -15.82
N LEU A 318 7.20 23.31 -14.55
CA LEU A 318 7.23 22.38 -13.42
C LEU A 318 5.84 21.99 -12.93
N ARG A 319 4.79 22.63 -13.46
CA ARG A 319 3.39 22.38 -13.08
C ARG A 319 2.58 21.67 -14.17
N LEU A 320 3.19 21.45 -15.33
CA LEU A 320 2.54 20.72 -16.42
C LEU A 320 2.19 19.29 -15.97
N PRO A 321 1.09 18.70 -16.46
CA PRO A 321 0.65 17.36 -16.06
C PRO A 321 1.74 16.29 -16.18
N HIS A 322 2.54 16.31 -17.24
CA HIS A 322 3.65 15.36 -17.42
C HIS A 322 4.82 15.63 -16.46
N ALA A 323 5.05 16.87 -16.03
CA ALA A 323 6.11 17.20 -15.06
C ALA A 323 5.72 16.73 -13.64
N LEU A 324 4.43 16.77 -13.31
CA LEU A 324 3.89 16.19 -12.08
C LEU A 324 3.90 14.66 -12.14
N ALA A 325 3.58 14.08 -13.30
CA ALA A 325 3.69 12.63 -13.51
C ALA A 325 5.14 12.13 -13.41
N GLU A 326 6.10 12.85 -13.99
CA GLU A 326 7.53 12.57 -13.84
C GLU A 326 7.93 12.55 -12.35
N SER A 327 7.42 13.53 -11.59
CA SER A 327 7.68 13.64 -10.15
C SER A 327 7.10 12.49 -9.35
N GLU A 328 5.88 12.06 -9.69
CA GLU A 328 5.21 10.92 -9.07
C GLU A 328 6.04 9.64 -9.26
N LEU A 329 6.51 9.37 -10.48
CA LEU A 329 7.37 8.21 -10.74
C LEU A 329 8.69 8.29 -10.00
N ALA A 330 9.33 9.46 -9.98
CA ALA A 330 10.59 9.66 -9.26
C ALA A 330 10.42 9.40 -7.76
N SER A 331 9.32 9.88 -7.17
CA SER A 331 9.00 9.66 -5.76
C SER A 331 8.70 8.20 -5.47
N TRP A 332 7.90 7.54 -6.32
CA TRP A 332 7.56 6.12 -6.18
C TRP A 332 8.80 5.22 -6.28
N LEU A 333 9.65 5.46 -7.28
CA LEU A 333 10.90 4.74 -7.46
C LEU A 333 11.86 4.93 -6.27
N ALA A 334 11.79 6.09 -5.60
CA ALA A 334 12.58 6.40 -4.41
C ALA A 334 12.06 5.73 -3.12
N GLU A 335 10.91 5.06 -3.14
CA GLU A 335 10.41 4.35 -1.97
C GLU A 335 11.33 3.18 -1.57
N PRO A 336 11.47 2.86 -0.27
CA PRO A 336 12.33 1.77 0.18
C PRO A 336 11.97 0.38 -0.36
N SER A 337 10.71 0.16 -0.72
CA SER A 337 10.21 -1.08 -1.34
C SER A 337 10.61 -1.21 -2.82
N GLN A 338 11.06 -0.11 -3.43
CA GLN A 338 11.52 -0.03 -4.82
C GLN A 338 13.05 0.05 -4.85
N PHE A 339 13.63 1.21 -5.19
CA PHE A 339 15.08 1.42 -5.21
C PHE A 339 15.61 2.16 -3.98
N GLY A 340 14.74 2.79 -3.19
CA GLY A 340 15.11 3.57 -2.00
C GLY A 340 15.83 4.89 -2.28
N ILE A 341 16.07 5.22 -3.56
CA ILE A 341 16.68 6.45 -4.04
C ILE A 341 15.98 6.90 -5.32
N ALA A 342 15.91 8.21 -5.56
CA ALA A 342 15.34 8.72 -6.80
C ALA A 342 16.24 8.39 -8.01
N PRO A 343 15.67 8.20 -9.21
CA PRO A 343 16.45 7.97 -10.42
C PRO A 343 17.35 9.17 -10.75
N ALA A 344 18.48 8.91 -11.39
CA ALA A 344 19.43 9.93 -11.84
C ALA A 344 18.87 10.75 -13.02
N ARG A 345 17.99 10.12 -13.82
CA ARG A 345 17.35 10.74 -14.98
C ARG A 345 15.97 10.12 -15.22
N LEU A 346 15.08 10.93 -15.76
CA LEU A 346 13.81 10.54 -16.35
C LEU A 346 13.65 11.17 -17.74
N GLU A 347 13.00 10.47 -18.67
CA GLU A 347 12.70 10.94 -20.02
C GLU A 347 11.27 10.51 -20.38
N LEU A 348 10.43 11.46 -20.78
CA LEU A 348 9.10 11.18 -21.28
C LEU A 348 9.20 10.52 -22.66
N LEU A 349 8.69 9.29 -22.78
CA LEU A 349 8.71 8.52 -24.03
C LEU A 349 7.42 8.66 -24.83
N ASP A 350 6.27 8.55 -24.16
CA ASP A 350 4.95 8.60 -24.80
C ASP A 350 3.90 9.19 -23.86
N THR A 351 2.85 9.77 -24.46
CA THR A 351 1.69 10.30 -23.74
C THR A 351 0.42 9.93 -24.49
N ARG A 352 -0.55 9.34 -23.78
CA ARG A 352 -1.85 8.95 -24.35
C ARG A 352 -3.00 9.33 -23.45
N VAL A 353 -4.16 9.56 -24.06
CA VAL A 353 -5.44 9.61 -23.36
C VAL A 353 -6.25 8.42 -23.85
N GLN A 354 -6.59 7.50 -22.96
CA GLN A 354 -7.27 6.25 -23.32
C GLN A 354 -8.19 5.77 -22.20
N PHE A 355 -9.23 5.03 -22.55
CA PHE A 355 -10.03 4.30 -21.56
C PHE A 355 -9.18 3.19 -20.95
N TRP A 356 -8.99 3.26 -19.64
CA TRP A 356 -8.19 2.31 -18.87
C TRP A 356 -9.11 1.36 -18.09
N PRO A 357 -8.74 0.07 -17.94
CA PRO A 357 -9.53 -0.86 -17.14
C PRO A 357 -9.85 -0.31 -15.74
N SER A 358 -11.05 -0.59 -15.25
CA SER A 358 -11.55 -0.13 -13.94
C SER A 358 -11.85 1.38 -13.83
N TYR A 359 -11.80 2.13 -14.93
CA TYR A 359 -12.21 3.54 -14.97
C TYR A 359 -13.29 3.79 -16.02
N GLU A 360 -14.28 4.61 -15.65
CA GLU A 360 -15.36 5.01 -16.56
C GLU A 360 -14.93 6.10 -17.55
N GLU A 361 -13.98 6.95 -17.16
CA GLU A 361 -13.48 8.07 -17.96
C GLU A 361 -12.08 7.81 -18.52
N PRO A 362 -11.74 8.36 -19.70
CA PRO A 362 -10.39 8.29 -20.23
C PRO A 362 -9.35 8.85 -19.26
N ARG A 363 -8.20 8.17 -19.17
CA ARG A 363 -7.08 8.57 -18.33
C ARG A 363 -5.92 9.06 -19.17
N CYS A 364 -5.24 10.10 -18.72
CA CYS A 364 -3.93 10.47 -19.24
C CYS A 364 -2.90 9.46 -18.74
N CYS A 365 -2.13 8.87 -19.63
CA CYS A 365 -1.11 7.87 -19.34
C CYS A 365 0.23 8.36 -19.88
N TYR A 366 1.26 8.32 -19.04
CA TYR A 366 2.61 8.77 -19.37
C TYR A 366 3.57 7.58 -19.24
N LEU A 367 4.41 7.36 -20.25
CA LEU A 367 5.52 6.42 -20.16
C LEU A 367 6.81 7.20 -19.98
N PHE A 368 7.58 6.84 -18.95
CA PHE A 368 8.88 7.44 -18.70
C PHE A 368 9.95 6.36 -18.71
N ARG A 369 11.06 6.65 -19.39
CA ARG A 369 12.29 5.91 -19.17
C ARG A 369 13.00 6.49 -17.96
N TYR A 370 13.51 5.64 -17.07
CA TYR A 370 14.29 6.05 -15.92
C TYR A 370 15.67 5.39 -15.93
N TRP A 371 16.64 6.04 -15.28
CA TRP A 371 18.01 5.56 -15.17
C TRP A 371 18.54 5.63 -13.75
N TYR A 372 19.38 4.65 -13.41
CA TYR A 372 20.22 4.62 -12.23
C TYR A 372 21.67 4.38 -12.63
N ASP A 373 22.54 5.25 -12.14
CA ASP A 373 23.98 5.11 -12.30
C ASP A 373 24.55 4.42 -11.07
N PHE A 374 25.08 3.20 -11.26
CA PHE A 374 25.81 2.48 -10.22
C PHE A 374 27.29 2.35 -10.61
N PRO A 375 28.21 2.19 -9.64
CA PRO A 375 29.62 1.96 -9.94
C PRO A 375 29.90 0.75 -10.86
N GLY A 376 28.97 -0.22 -10.92
CA GLY A 376 29.07 -1.43 -11.73
C GLY A 376 28.32 -1.39 -13.07
N GLY A 377 27.66 -0.29 -13.42
CA GLY A 377 26.89 -0.17 -14.65
C GLY A 377 25.67 0.74 -14.52
N GLU A 378 24.97 0.89 -15.62
CA GLU A 378 23.72 1.63 -15.70
C GLU A 378 22.54 0.65 -15.67
N LEU A 379 21.52 0.97 -14.87
CA LEU A 379 20.22 0.30 -14.94
C LEU A 379 19.21 1.28 -15.51
N HIS A 380 18.41 0.85 -16.46
CA HIS A 380 17.30 1.65 -16.96
C HIS A 380 16.12 0.77 -17.32
N ASN A 381 14.91 1.32 -17.19
CA ASN A 381 13.68 0.66 -17.60
C ASN A 381 12.58 1.69 -17.87
N ILE A 382 11.36 1.23 -18.15
CA ILE A 382 10.20 2.07 -18.43
C ILE A 382 9.17 1.90 -17.30
N GLY A 383 8.72 3.02 -16.75
CA GLY A 383 7.59 3.11 -15.83
C GLY A 383 6.39 3.81 -16.46
N ILE A 384 5.21 3.57 -15.91
CA ILE A 384 3.97 4.26 -16.25
C ILE A 384 3.52 5.15 -15.09
N VAL A 385 2.88 6.27 -15.44
CA VAL A 385 2.13 7.12 -14.50
C VAL A 385 0.79 7.52 -15.10
N GLY A 386 -0.22 7.71 -14.24
CA GLY A 386 -1.56 8.17 -14.61
C GLY A 386 -2.63 7.29 -13.98
N PRO A 387 -3.10 6.22 -14.66
CA PRO A 387 -4.07 5.30 -14.08
C PRO A 387 -3.50 4.50 -12.90
N VAL A 388 -2.19 4.26 -12.93
CA VAL A 388 -1.35 3.67 -11.88
C VAL A 388 0.05 4.28 -11.99
N CYS A 389 0.84 4.24 -10.91
CA CYS A 389 2.27 4.50 -10.92
C CYS A 389 3.03 3.19 -10.67
N HIS A 390 3.73 2.67 -11.69
CA HIS A 390 4.40 1.38 -11.60
C HIS A 390 5.55 1.22 -12.59
N ALA A 391 6.49 0.33 -12.27
CA ALA A 391 7.51 -0.18 -13.20
C ALA A 391 7.74 -1.67 -12.96
N PHE A 392 7.80 -2.45 -14.04
CA PHE A 392 8.14 -3.86 -13.95
C PHE A 392 9.63 -4.06 -13.67
N GLN A 393 9.98 -5.18 -13.04
CA GLN A 393 11.38 -5.61 -12.91
C GLN A 393 11.96 -6.11 -14.25
N SER A 394 11.12 -6.67 -15.11
CA SER A 394 11.50 -7.11 -16.45
C SER A 394 11.84 -5.93 -17.35
N ASP A 395 12.82 -6.10 -18.23
CA ASP A 395 13.20 -5.09 -19.21
C ASP A 395 12.05 -4.80 -20.19
N MET A 396 11.44 -3.62 -20.04
CA MET A 396 10.34 -3.16 -20.87
C MET A 396 10.80 -2.46 -22.15
N THR A 397 12.11 -2.16 -22.28
CA THR A 397 12.65 -1.38 -23.41
C THR A 397 12.61 -2.12 -24.74
N GLN A 398 12.41 -3.44 -24.71
CA GLN A 398 12.29 -4.30 -25.87
C GLN A 398 10.88 -4.33 -26.49
N PHE A 399 9.87 -3.77 -25.82
CA PHE A 399 8.48 -3.80 -26.29
C PHE A 399 8.09 -2.52 -27.03
N SER A 400 7.07 -2.63 -27.88
CA SER A 400 6.38 -1.48 -28.45
C SER A 400 5.62 -0.71 -27.36
N TYR A 401 5.35 0.58 -27.55
CA TYR A 401 4.57 1.35 -26.57
C TYR A 401 3.17 0.78 -26.36
N ASP A 402 2.54 0.25 -27.41
CA ASP A 402 1.25 -0.44 -27.33
C ASP A 402 1.32 -1.64 -26.36
N ASP A 403 2.40 -2.42 -26.45
CA ASP A 403 2.63 -3.57 -25.58
C ASP A 403 2.97 -3.19 -24.15
N ILE A 404 3.69 -2.07 -23.96
CA ILE A 404 3.96 -1.55 -22.62
C ILE A 404 2.67 -1.10 -21.94
N TYR A 405 1.82 -0.33 -22.63
CA TYR A 405 0.50 0.04 -22.09
C TYR A 405 -0.35 -1.19 -21.81
N ALA A 406 -0.36 -2.18 -22.71
CA ALA A 406 -1.06 -3.44 -22.50
C ALA A 406 -0.53 -4.20 -21.29
N ALA A 407 0.80 -4.29 -21.09
CA ALA A 407 1.38 -4.94 -19.92
C ALA A 407 0.84 -4.35 -18.61
N PHE A 408 0.87 -3.02 -18.47
CA PHE A 408 0.38 -2.34 -17.27
C PHE A 408 -1.14 -2.45 -17.12
N ALA A 409 -1.91 -2.34 -18.21
CA ALA A 409 -3.37 -2.45 -18.17
C ALA A 409 -3.81 -3.86 -17.75
N GLY A 410 -3.19 -4.90 -18.31
CA GLY A 410 -3.52 -6.28 -17.97
C GLY A 410 -3.00 -6.74 -16.61
N TRP A 411 -1.93 -6.13 -16.10
CA TRP A 411 -1.47 -6.33 -14.73
C TRP A 411 -2.40 -5.67 -13.70
N HIS A 412 -2.89 -4.46 -13.99
CA HIS A 412 -3.78 -3.72 -13.08
C HIS A 412 -5.21 -4.23 -13.07
N ALA A 413 -5.62 -5.01 -14.07
CA ALA A 413 -7.01 -5.42 -14.20
C ALA A 413 -7.39 -6.51 -13.19
N GLU A 414 -8.37 -6.21 -12.35
CA GLU A 414 -8.99 -7.13 -11.40
C GLU A 414 -10.47 -7.32 -11.77
N HIS A 415 -10.91 -8.56 -12.01
CA HIS A 415 -12.30 -8.89 -12.27
C HIS A 415 -12.56 -10.36 -11.92
N GLU A 416 -13.74 -10.70 -11.39
CA GLU A 416 -14.09 -12.06 -10.97
C GLU A 416 -14.07 -13.08 -12.12
N GLU A 417 -14.43 -12.64 -13.33
CA GLU A 417 -14.38 -13.45 -14.55
C GLU A 417 -13.00 -13.49 -15.22
N ILE A 418 -11.97 -12.92 -14.57
CA ILE A 418 -10.58 -12.97 -15.01
C ILE A 418 -9.79 -13.77 -14.00
N PHE A 419 -9.55 -15.04 -14.33
CA PHE A 419 -8.85 -15.95 -13.42
C PHE A 419 -8.02 -16.98 -14.18
N GLU A 420 -7.15 -17.65 -13.44
CA GLU A 420 -6.21 -18.64 -13.96
C GLU A 420 -6.40 -19.96 -13.22
N VAL A 421 -6.39 -21.06 -13.96
CA VAL A 421 -6.35 -22.40 -13.40
C VAL A 421 -4.99 -23.01 -13.74
N PRO A 422 -4.10 -23.21 -12.75
CA PRO A 422 -2.81 -23.87 -12.97
C PRO A 422 -2.97 -25.22 -13.65
N SER A 423 -2.02 -25.59 -14.51
CA SER A 423 -2.10 -26.82 -15.30
C SER A 423 -2.26 -28.09 -14.45
N THR A 424 -1.71 -28.06 -13.23
CA THR A 424 -1.82 -29.13 -12.22
C THR A 424 -3.23 -29.31 -11.66
N LEU A 425 -4.06 -28.27 -11.71
CA LEU A 425 -5.41 -28.23 -11.13
C LEU A 425 -6.53 -28.33 -12.19
N LEU A 426 -6.18 -28.45 -13.47
CA LEU A 426 -7.18 -28.56 -14.55
C LEU A 426 -8.05 -29.81 -14.40
N ASN A 427 -9.36 -29.64 -14.53
CA ASN A 427 -10.30 -30.75 -14.66
C ASN A 427 -10.23 -31.38 -16.08
N ALA A 428 -10.94 -32.49 -16.31
CA ALA A 428 -10.87 -33.22 -17.58
C ALA A 428 -11.31 -32.38 -18.80
N ALA A 429 -12.33 -31.53 -18.65
CA ALA A 429 -12.81 -30.66 -19.73
C ALA A 429 -11.80 -29.55 -20.04
N GLN A 430 -11.25 -28.91 -19.00
CA GLN A 430 -10.24 -27.87 -19.13
C GLN A 430 -8.92 -28.39 -19.71
N ARG A 431 -8.52 -29.63 -19.39
CA ARG A 431 -7.35 -30.27 -20.02
C ARG A 431 -7.54 -30.44 -21.52
N LYS A 432 -8.73 -30.88 -21.94
CA LYS A 432 -9.05 -31.02 -23.36
C LYS A 432 -9.01 -29.67 -24.07
N GLU A 433 -9.54 -28.62 -23.45
CA GLU A 433 -9.46 -27.26 -23.98
C GLU A 433 -8.00 -26.77 -24.11
N ALA A 434 -7.19 -26.96 -23.08
CA ALA A 434 -5.76 -26.65 -23.10
C ALA A 434 -5.01 -27.44 -24.19
N GLU A 435 -5.34 -28.70 -24.40
CA GLU A 435 -4.76 -29.52 -25.47
C GLU A 435 -5.10 -28.98 -26.87
N LEU A 436 -6.35 -28.53 -27.09
CA LEU A 436 -6.78 -27.91 -28.35
C LEU A 436 -6.02 -26.60 -28.62
N LEU A 437 -5.91 -25.74 -27.63
CA LEU A 437 -5.13 -24.50 -27.72
C LEU A 437 -3.63 -24.79 -27.92
N GLY A 438 -3.10 -25.83 -27.28
CA GLY A 438 -1.72 -26.28 -27.44
C GLY A 438 -1.42 -26.82 -28.84
N LEU A 439 -2.38 -27.49 -29.50
CA LEU A 439 -2.25 -27.89 -30.90
C LEU A 439 -2.10 -26.68 -31.81
N ARG A 440 -2.91 -25.65 -31.60
CA ARG A 440 -2.85 -24.40 -32.35
C ARG A 440 -1.50 -23.70 -32.20
N LEU A 441 -0.88 -23.76 -31.02
CA LEU A 441 0.48 -23.25 -30.83
C LEU A 441 1.50 -24.02 -31.68
N ARG A 442 1.36 -25.36 -31.76
CA ARG A 442 2.22 -26.20 -32.62
C ARG A 442 2.02 -25.90 -34.11
N GLU A 443 0.79 -25.61 -34.53
CA GLU A 443 0.51 -25.14 -35.89
C GLU A 443 1.22 -23.81 -36.23
N HIS A 444 1.51 -22.99 -35.21
CA HIS A 444 2.31 -21.77 -35.34
C HIS A 444 3.83 -22.02 -35.29
N GLY A 445 4.26 -23.29 -35.33
CA GLY A 445 5.66 -23.69 -35.42
C GLY A 445 6.38 -23.79 -34.07
N PHE A 446 5.63 -23.83 -32.96
CA PHE A 446 6.20 -24.08 -31.64
C PHE A 446 6.35 -25.58 -31.35
N GLU A 447 7.43 -25.92 -30.68
CA GLU A 447 7.82 -27.24 -30.21
C GLU A 447 7.88 -27.25 -28.68
N GLN A 448 7.96 -28.44 -28.08
CA GLN A 448 8.13 -28.64 -26.63
C GLN A 448 7.17 -27.78 -25.76
N VAL A 449 5.89 -27.76 -26.12
CA VAL A 449 4.88 -26.94 -25.43
C VAL A 449 4.58 -27.49 -24.04
N GLU A 450 4.95 -26.73 -23.01
CA GLU A 450 4.67 -26.96 -21.59
C GLU A 450 3.51 -26.05 -21.14
N PHE A 451 2.45 -26.66 -20.61
CA PHE A 451 1.28 -25.91 -20.14
C PHE A 451 1.49 -25.40 -18.73
N LEU A 452 1.36 -24.08 -18.54
CA LEU A 452 1.50 -23.46 -17.23
C LEU A 452 0.13 -23.25 -16.58
N ALA A 453 -0.80 -22.63 -17.31
CA ALA A 453 -2.15 -22.34 -16.82
C ALA A 453 -3.15 -22.20 -17.97
N LEU A 454 -4.42 -22.52 -17.70
CA LEU A 454 -5.54 -22.10 -18.53
C LEU A 454 -6.14 -20.84 -17.92
N THR A 455 -6.08 -19.73 -18.65
CA THR A 455 -6.62 -18.42 -18.26
C THR A 455 -8.00 -18.24 -18.86
N PHE A 456 -8.92 -17.64 -18.12
CA PHE A 456 -10.23 -17.22 -18.60
C PHE A 456 -10.30 -15.70 -18.59
N MET A 457 -10.74 -15.12 -19.70
CA MET A 457 -10.93 -13.68 -19.87
C MET A 457 -12.36 -13.42 -20.30
N LEU A 458 -13.23 -13.01 -19.37
CA LEU A 458 -14.66 -12.75 -19.66
C LEU A 458 -15.32 -13.94 -20.38
N GLY A 459 -15.01 -15.15 -19.92
CA GLY A 459 -15.47 -16.41 -20.50
C GLY A 459 -14.67 -16.97 -21.68
N GLU A 460 -13.73 -16.21 -22.26
CA GLU A 460 -12.85 -16.70 -23.33
C GLU A 460 -11.62 -17.45 -22.77
N PRO A 461 -11.41 -18.74 -23.08
CA PRO A 461 -10.23 -19.47 -22.63
C PRO A 461 -8.99 -19.11 -23.45
N ALA A 462 -7.86 -18.96 -22.76
CA ALA A 462 -6.53 -18.78 -23.33
C ALA A 462 -5.52 -19.63 -22.56
N LEU A 463 -4.56 -20.23 -23.26
CA LEU A 463 -3.54 -21.10 -22.68
C LEU A 463 -2.24 -20.32 -22.50
N LEU A 464 -1.75 -20.22 -21.26
CA LEU A 464 -0.41 -19.77 -20.93
C LEU A 464 0.56 -20.96 -20.95
N CYS A 465 1.67 -20.81 -21.66
CA CYS A 465 2.63 -21.88 -21.87
C CYS A 465 4.07 -21.38 -22.01
N ARG A 466 5.02 -22.29 -21.79
CA ARG A 466 6.37 -22.19 -22.30
C ARG A 466 6.49 -23.08 -23.53
N ALA A 467 7.19 -22.62 -24.54
CA ALA A 467 7.42 -23.41 -25.75
C ALA A 467 8.75 -23.01 -26.38
N SER A 468 9.32 -23.88 -27.22
CA SER A 468 10.49 -23.55 -28.03
C SER A 468 10.09 -23.32 -29.48
N ARG A 469 10.86 -22.50 -30.20
CA ARG A 469 10.77 -22.38 -31.66
C ARG A 469 12.17 -22.34 -32.21
N GLY A 470 12.62 -23.45 -32.81
CA GLY A 470 14.04 -23.69 -33.04
C GLY A 470 14.80 -23.75 -31.72
N ASP A 471 15.94 -23.05 -31.64
CA ASP A 471 16.80 -23.03 -30.45
C ASP A 471 16.41 -21.97 -29.41
N THR A 472 15.29 -21.26 -29.62
CA THR A 472 14.86 -20.17 -28.74
C THR A 472 13.63 -20.57 -27.92
N ALA A 473 13.75 -20.50 -26.60
CA ALA A 473 12.63 -20.65 -25.68
C ALA A 473 11.76 -19.38 -25.67
N HIS A 474 10.46 -19.56 -25.48
CA HIS A 474 9.46 -18.50 -25.49
C HIS A 474 8.44 -18.72 -24.38
N SER A 475 7.94 -17.61 -23.85
CA SER A 475 6.67 -17.54 -23.13
C SER A 475 5.58 -17.17 -24.12
N ALA A 476 4.46 -17.90 -24.13
CA ALA A 476 3.38 -17.68 -25.07
C ALA A 476 1.99 -17.81 -24.44
N VAL A 477 1.07 -17.01 -24.94
CA VAL A 477 -0.38 -17.10 -24.67
C VAL A 477 -1.11 -17.30 -25.99
N VAL A 478 -1.99 -18.30 -26.04
CA VAL A 478 -2.78 -18.61 -27.23
C VAL A 478 -4.26 -18.72 -26.87
N ASP A 479 -5.10 -18.03 -27.62
CA ASP A 479 -6.57 -18.17 -27.59
C ASP A 479 -7.08 -18.63 -28.98
N GLN A 480 -8.38 -18.58 -29.20
CA GLN A 480 -9.00 -18.95 -30.48
C GLN A 480 -8.71 -17.97 -31.63
N ASN A 481 -8.16 -16.79 -31.37
CA ASN A 481 -8.03 -15.70 -32.35
C ASN A 481 -6.58 -15.28 -32.61
N GLN A 482 -5.69 -15.37 -31.62
CA GLN A 482 -4.32 -14.89 -31.68
C GLN A 482 -3.33 -15.78 -30.90
N VAL A 483 -2.05 -15.58 -31.19
CA VAL A 483 -0.92 -16.11 -30.43
C VAL A 483 -0.01 -14.94 -30.09
N VAL A 484 0.17 -14.67 -28.80
CA VAL A 484 1.09 -13.65 -28.29
C VAL A 484 2.28 -14.38 -27.68
N PHE A 485 3.50 -14.04 -28.09
CA PHE A 485 4.69 -14.73 -27.59
C PHE A 485 5.90 -13.82 -27.57
N PHE A 486 6.81 -14.10 -26.64
CA PHE A 486 8.06 -13.38 -26.51
C PHE A 486 9.20 -14.32 -26.11
N PRO A 487 10.44 -14.05 -26.55
CA PRO A 487 11.58 -14.90 -26.22
C PRO A 487 11.90 -14.85 -24.73
N THR A 488 12.17 -16.01 -24.15
CA THR A 488 12.73 -16.18 -22.80
C THR A 488 14.20 -16.48 -22.92
N ASN A 489 15.03 -15.44 -22.97
CA ASN A 489 16.48 -15.61 -22.89
C ASN A 489 16.89 -15.92 -21.44
N GLU A 490 18.00 -16.64 -21.24
CA GLU A 490 18.62 -16.74 -19.91
C GLU A 490 19.32 -15.40 -19.61
N GLY A 491 18.69 -14.55 -18.81
CA GLY A 491 19.25 -13.25 -18.43
C GLY A 491 18.24 -12.29 -17.81
N PRO A 492 18.70 -11.10 -17.36
CA PRO A 492 17.83 -10.08 -16.78
C PRO A 492 16.77 -9.53 -17.77
N SER A 493 16.97 -9.72 -19.08
CA SER A 493 16.00 -9.40 -20.13
C SER A 493 14.98 -10.50 -20.41
N SER A 494 14.99 -11.59 -19.64
CA SER A 494 14.01 -12.68 -19.77
C SER A 494 12.60 -12.16 -19.50
N ILE A 495 11.67 -12.51 -20.38
CA ILE A 495 10.26 -12.11 -20.26
C ILE A 495 9.50 -13.23 -19.54
N PRO A 496 9.08 -13.02 -18.29
CA PRO A 496 8.39 -14.05 -17.53
C PRO A 496 6.98 -14.31 -18.12
N PRO A 497 6.46 -15.54 -18.01
CA PRO A 497 5.12 -15.89 -18.51
C PRO A 497 4.01 -14.95 -18.03
N GLU A 498 4.11 -14.48 -16.79
CA GLU A 498 3.15 -13.56 -16.15
C GLU A 498 3.09 -12.21 -16.86
N LEU A 499 4.23 -11.72 -17.38
CA LEU A 499 4.27 -10.48 -18.15
C LEU A 499 3.65 -10.67 -19.54
N VAL A 500 3.90 -11.82 -20.19
CA VAL A 500 3.25 -12.14 -21.48
C VAL A 500 1.73 -12.23 -21.32
N LEU A 501 1.27 -12.83 -20.22
CA LEU A 501 -0.15 -12.87 -19.89
C LEU A 501 -0.71 -11.47 -19.67
N SER A 502 -0.01 -10.62 -18.92
CA SER A 502 -0.41 -9.23 -18.71
C SER A 502 -0.54 -8.46 -20.03
N ILE A 503 0.43 -8.60 -20.94
CA ILE A 503 0.34 -8.00 -22.29
C ILE A 503 -0.88 -8.52 -23.05
N TYR A 504 -1.11 -9.84 -23.08
CA TYR A 504 -2.26 -10.43 -23.75
C TYR A 504 -3.60 -9.87 -23.20
N ARG A 505 -3.74 -9.83 -21.86
CA ARG A 505 -4.93 -9.30 -21.18
C ARG A 505 -5.15 -7.83 -21.53
N GLY A 506 -4.13 -7.00 -21.41
CA GLY A 506 -4.24 -5.58 -21.65
C GLY A 506 -4.52 -5.25 -23.11
N ARG A 507 -3.96 -5.98 -24.08
CA ARG A 507 -4.30 -5.81 -25.50
C ARG A 507 -5.80 -5.99 -25.73
N LYS A 508 -6.37 -7.09 -25.23
CA LYS A 508 -7.81 -7.39 -25.33
C LYS A 508 -8.67 -6.30 -24.68
N MET A 509 -8.29 -5.85 -23.48
CA MET A 509 -9.03 -4.83 -22.74
C MET A 509 -8.97 -3.47 -23.42
N LEU A 510 -7.76 -2.96 -23.67
CA LEU A 510 -7.57 -1.64 -24.26
C LEU A 510 -8.23 -1.58 -25.64
N GLU A 511 -8.16 -2.66 -26.42
CA GLU A 511 -8.87 -2.75 -27.69
C GLU A 511 -10.41 -2.68 -27.50
N SER A 512 -10.97 -3.45 -26.55
CA SER A 512 -12.40 -3.42 -26.26
C SER A 512 -12.90 -2.04 -25.81
N PHE A 513 -12.21 -1.43 -24.83
CA PHE A 513 -12.61 -0.15 -24.25
C PHE A 513 -12.43 1.04 -25.19
N ASN A 514 -11.41 1.01 -26.07
CA ASN A 514 -11.12 2.14 -26.95
C ASN A 514 -11.75 2.01 -28.34
N ARG A 515 -12.19 0.81 -28.80
CA ARG A 515 -12.96 0.65 -30.05
C ARG A 515 -14.34 1.32 -30.02
N HIS A 516 -14.90 1.58 -28.84
CA HIS A 516 -16.23 2.19 -28.70
C HIS A 516 -16.18 3.72 -28.52
N ALA A 517 -14.97 4.28 -28.48
CA ALA A 517 -14.71 5.70 -28.28
C ALA A 517 -14.51 6.48 -29.60
N GLU A 518 -14.25 5.76 -30.70
CA GLU A 518 -14.24 6.28 -32.08
C GLU A 518 -15.63 6.15 -32.71
#